data_AF-A0A8S9W729-F1
#
_entry.id   AF-A0A8S9W729-F1
#
_cell.length_a   1.000
_cell.length_b   1.000
_cell.length_c   1.000
_cell.angle_alpha   90.00
_cell.angle_beta   90.00
_cell.angle_gamma   90.00
#
_symmetry.space_group_name_H-M   'P 1'
#
loop_
_entity.id
_entity.type
_entity.pdbx_description
1 polymer ?
#
loop_
_entity_poly.entity_id
_entity_poly.type
_entity_poly.pdbx_seq_one_letter_code
_entity_poly.pdbx_strand_id
1 'polypeptide(L)'
;KALDLMESAPIVGFDVNVVGTNDYKDMQDSDIVVITAGIARKPGMSRDDLVKTNSTIVGEISENINKYAPDSIVIVVTNPLDIMTYVALRKTGFHPGRVIGMSGVLDCARFATFVAMELGCSVKNVDAMVLGGHGDLMVPLPRHTTVSGIPITELMDEAAIDRLVQRTINGGAEIVELLKTGSAFYAPSAAITLMVESIVRDQKRILPVAAYMYGQYGHEEIYLGVPVKLGRMGVEAVIELDLTEPEQEMLAHSAEAMKEAISTLDL
;
A
#
# COMPACT_ATOMS: atom_id res chain seq x y z
N LYS A 1 8.85 22.29 -7.18
CA LYS A 1 8.40 20.90 -7.46
C LYS A 1 7.20 20.87 -8.39
N ALA A 2 6.02 21.40 -8.02
CA ALA A 2 4.86 21.43 -8.91
C ALA A 2 5.13 22.20 -10.23
N LEU A 3 5.64 23.43 -10.13
CA LEU A 3 6.00 24.23 -11.31
C LEU A 3 7.06 23.53 -12.18
N ASP A 4 8.11 22.99 -11.57
CA ASP A 4 9.17 22.22 -12.23
C ASP A 4 8.61 20.99 -12.99
N LEU A 5 7.64 20.26 -12.41
CA LEU A 5 6.94 19.18 -13.14
C LEU A 5 6.15 19.75 -14.33
N MET A 6 5.42 20.85 -14.14
CA MET A 6 4.65 21.49 -15.22
C MET A 6 5.54 22.00 -16.37
N GLU A 7 6.73 22.49 -16.07
CA GLU A 7 7.72 22.94 -17.06
C GLU A 7 8.23 21.79 -17.96
N SER A 8 8.07 20.53 -17.53
CA SER A 8 8.37 19.36 -18.37
C SER A 8 7.27 19.03 -19.39
N ALA A 9 6.06 19.61 -19.27
CA ALA A 9 4.92 19.28 -20.11
C ALA A 9 5.18 19.41 -21.62
N PRO A 10 5.82 20.50 -22.13
CA PRO A 10 6.11 20.63 -23.56
C PRO A 10 7.13 19.62 -24.09
N ILE A 11 7.93 19.01 -23.20
CA ILE A 11 8.96 18.03 -23.56
C ILE A 11 8.37 16.62 -23.58
N VAL A 12 7.60 16.26 -22.54
CA VAL A 12 7.03 14.91 -22.37
C VAL A 12 5.72 14.76 -23.15
N GLY A 13 5.00 15.86 -23.41
CA GLY A 13 3.77 15.88 -24.21
C GLY A 13 2.49 15.57 -23.43
N PHE A 14 2.47 15.78 -22.12
CA PHE A 14 1.23 15.70 -21.34
C PHE A 14 0.51 17.04 -21.28
N ASP A 15 -0.82 17.00 -21.15
CA ASP A 15 -1.69 18.18 -21.08
C ASP A 15 -2.58 18.10 -19.83
N VAL A 16 -1.95 18.35 -18.68
CA VAL A 16 -2.62 18.44 -17.37
C VAL A 16 -2.04 19.61 -16.59
N ASN A 17 -2.82 20.21 -15.70
CA ASN A 17 -2.35 21.28 -14.83
C ASN A 17 -1.76 20.70 -13.52
N VAL A 18 -0.59 21.18 -13.12
CA VAL A 18 0.04 20.79 -11.85
C VAL A 18 0.32 22.05 -11.03
N VAL A 19 -0.39 22.18 -9.91
CA VAL A 19 -0.26 23.32 -8.99
C VAL A 19 0.23 22.86 -7.62
N GLY A 20 0.90 23.76 -6.91
CA GLY A 20 1.32 23.56 -5.53
C GLY A 20 0.69 24.62 -4.63
N THR A 21 0.27 24.21 -3.45
CA THR A 21 -0.39 25.08 -2.47
C THR A 21 -0.04 24.65 -1.04
N ASN A 22 -0.34 25.54 -0.09
CA ASN A 22 -0.30 25.27 1.34
C ASN A 22 -1.70 25.43 2.00
N ASP A 23 -2.76 25.71 1.23
CA ASP A 23 -4.14 25.80 1.73
C ASP A 23 -4.91 24.53 1.37
N TYR A 24 -5.44 23.83 2.38
CA TYR A 24 -6.27 22.64 2.19
C TYR A 24 -7.50 22.91 1.32
N LYS A 25 -8.02 24.15 1.26
CA LYS A 25 -9.17 24.50 0.40
C LYS A 25 -8.94 24.18 -1.07
N ASP A 26 -7.69 24.23 -1.53
CA ASP A 26 -7.38 23.98 -2.94
C ASP A 26 -7.52 22.49 -3.33
N MET A 27 -7.77 21.58 -2.38
CA MET A 27 -8.18 20.20 -2.68
C MET A 27 -9.69 20.05 -2.91
N GLN A 28 -10.45 21.16 -2.84
CA GLN A 28 -11.90 21.14 -2.98
C GLN A 28 -12.32 20.34 -4.23
N ASP A 29 -13.31 19.47 -4.04
CA ASP A 29 -13.91 18.62 -5.08
C ASP A 29 -12.92 17.63 -5.74
N SER A 30 -11.80 17.30 -5.10
CA SER A 30 -10.88 16.26 -5.60
C SER A 30 -11.58 14.90 -5.66
N ASP A 31 -11.50 14.21 -6.81
CA ASP A 31 -12.00 12.84 -6.95
C ASP A 31 -11.18 11.83 -6.13
N ILE A 32 -9.87 12.05 -6.03
CA ILE A 32 -8.93 11.18 -5.31
C ILE A 32 -7.93 12.03 -4.53
N VAL A 33 -7.72 11.71 -3.25
CA VAL A 33 -6.70 12.34 -2.40
C VAL A 33 -5.67 11.30 -1.97
N VAL A 34 -4.39 11.58 -2.20
CA VAL A 34 -3.28 10.71 -1.78
C VAL A 34 -2.54 11.33 -0.60
N ILE A 35 -2.51 10.63 0.54
CA ILE A 35 -1.78 11.06 1.74
C ILE A 35 -0.38 10.45 1.72
N THR A 36 0.60 11.22 1.29
CA THR A 36 2.03 10.87 1.37
C THR A 36 2.75 11.50 2.56
N ALA A 37 2.05 12.36 3.31
CA ALA A 37 2.63 13.14 4.39
C ALA A 37 2.83 12.29 5.65
N GLY A 38 3.99 12.42 6.26
CA GLY A 38 4.34 11.75 7.50
C GLY A 38 5.83 11.90 7.78
N ILE A 39 6.24 11.50 8.98
CA ILE A 39 7.65 11.47 9.34
C ILE A 39 8.20 10.05 9.24
N ALA A 40 9.45 9.95 8.83
CA ALA A 40 10.22 8.71 8.95
C ALA A 40 10.70 8.56 10.40
N ARG A 41 10.91 7.30 10.83
CA ARG A 41 11.49 7.01 12.14
C ARG A 41 12.89 7.64 12.25
N LYS A 42 13.11 8.44 13.29
CA LYS A 42 14.40 9.08 13.57
C LYS A 42 15.22 8.25 14.59
N PRO A 43 16.56 8.37 14.61
CA PRO A 43 17.36 7.80 15.69
C PRO A 43 16.83 8.22 17.06
N GLY A 44 16.62 7.26 17.96
CA GLY A 44 16.07 7.49 19.30
C GLY A 44 14.54 7.54 19.41
N MET A 45 13.80 7.46 18.30
CA MET A 45 12.33 7.42 18.30
C MET A 45 11.80 5.99 18.50
N SER A 46 10.88 5.80 19.44
CA SER A 46 10.18 4.50 19.62
C SER A 46 9.18 4.23 18.49
N ARG A 47 8.68 2.99 18.38
CA ARG A 47 7.60 2.68 17.44
C ARG A 47 6.32 3.45 17.81
N ASP A 48 6.02 3.54 19.09
CA ASP A 48 4.83 4.23 19.62
C ASP A 48 4.89 5.74 19.37
N ASP A 49 6.06 6.38 19.52
CA ASP A 49 6.22 7.81 19.23
C ASP A 49 5.96 8.11 17.75
N LEU A 50 6.43 7.23 16.87
CA LEU A 50 6.19 7.33 15.43
C LEU A 50 4.69 7.21 15.11
N VAL A 51 4.04 6.19 15.68
CA VAL A 51 2.59 5.96 15.52
C VAL A 51 1.83 7.20 15.99
N LYS A 52 2.07 7.69 17.21
CA LYS A 52 1.40 8.89 17.74
C LYS A 52 1.59 10.11 16.85
N THR A 53 2.83 10.37 16.41
CA THR A 53 3.12 11.55 15.59
C THR A 53 2.43 11.47 14.23
N ASN A 54 2.50 10.32 13.56
CA ASN A 54 1.87 10.16 12.25
C ASN A 54 0.34 10.07 12.37
N SER A 55 -0.23 9.53 13.46
CA SER A 55 -1.66 9.57 13.73
C SER A 55 -2.19 11.00 13.83
N THR A 56 -1.45 11.92 14.48
CA THR A 56 -1.82 13.33 14.53
C THR A 56 -1.80 13.96 13.13
N ILE A 57 -0.73 13.74 12.35
CA ILE A 57 -0.58 14.29 11.00
C ILE A 57 -1.69 13.77 10.08
N VAL A 58 -1.89 12.46 10.04
CA VAL A 58 -2.90 11.81 9.18
C VAL A 58 -4.30 12.20 9.63
N GLY A 59 -4.55 12.31 10.94
CA GLY A 59 -5.82 12.76 11.47
C GLY A 59 -6.19 14.17 11.03
N GLU A 60 -5.29 15.14 11.17
CA GLU A 60 -5.51 16.52 10.73
C GLU A 60 -5.78 16.60 9.22
N ILE A 61 -4.99 15.88 8.41
CA ILE A 61 -5.20 15.81 6.96
C ILE A 61 -6.58 15.21 6.65
N SER A 62 -6.95 14.12 7.33
CA SER A 62 -8.21 13.41 7.12
C SER A 62 -9.44 14.25 7.48
N GLU A 63 -9.37 15.05 8.56
CA GLU A 63 -10.42 16.00 8.91
C GLU A 63 -10.59 17.09 7.83
N ASN A 64 -9.50 17.57 7.25
CA ASN A 64 -9.55 18.52 6.14
C ASN A 64 -10.06 17.88 4.84
N ILE A 65 -9.72 16.61 4.57
CA ILE A 65 -10.30 15.85 3.44
C ILE A 65 -11.81 15.75 3.59
N ASN A 66 -12.32 15.37 4.76
CA ASN A 66 -13.76 15.33 5.01
C ASN A 66 -14.44 16.69 4.81
N LYS A 67 -13.74 17.79 5.15
CA LYS A 67 -14.25 19.15 4.99
C LYS A 67 -14.30 19.64 3.54
N TYR A 68 -13.24 19.40 2.75
CA TYR A 68 -13.08 20.02 1.43
C TYR A 68 -13.30 19.04 0.27
N ALA A 69 -13.06 17.75 0.46
CA ALA A 69 -13.24 16.70 -0.56
C ALA A 69 -14.02 15.47 0.00
N PRO A 70 -15.26 15.67 0.52
CA PRO A 70 -16.05 14.62 1.19
C PRO A 70 -16.42 13.42 0.31
N ASP A 71 -16.37 13.59 -1.02
CA ASP A 71 -16.73 12.56 -2.00
C ASP A 71 -15.53 11.79 -2.56
N SER A 72 -14.32 12.19 -2.18
CA SER A 72 -13.07 11.61 -2.67
C SER A 72 -12.86 10.14 -2.25
N ILE A 73 -12.01 9.46 -3.02
CA ILE A 73 -11.33 8.23 -2.58
C ILE A 73 -9.97 8.63 -1.98
N VAL A 74 -9.65 8.11 -0.81
CA VAL A 74 -8.42 8.39 -0.08
C VAL A 74 -7.45 7.22 -0.20
N ILE A 75 -6.25 7.49 -0.70
CA ILE A 75 -5.14 6.54 -0.73
C ILE A 75 -4.09 6.97 0.31
N VAL A 76 -3.86 6.13 1.31
CA VAL A 76 -2.89 6.38 2.38
C VAL A 76 -1.57 5.70 2.05
N VAL A 77 -0.46 6.38 2.26
CA VAL A 77 0.91 5.88 2.07
C VAL A 77 1.73 5.97 3.36
N THR A 78 1.28 6.81 4.30
CA THR A 78 1.97 7.11 5.55
C THR A 78 2.14 5.86 6.41
N ASN A 79 3.35 5.63 6.91
CA ASN A 79 3.64 4.49 7.77
C ASN A 79 3.38 4.78 9.27
N PRO A 80 3.06 3.78 10.10
CA PRO A 80 2.77 2.38 9.73
C PRO A 80 1.47 2.26 8.94
N LEU A 81 1.53 1.68 7.74
CA LEU A 81 0.54 1.87 6.68
C LEU A 81 -0.88 1.48 7.09
N ASP A 82 -1.08 0.26 7.55
CA ASP A 82 -2.39 -0.28 7.88
C ASP A 82 -3.04 0.51 9.03
N ILE A 83 -2.22 0.90 10.02
CA ILE A 83 -2.62 1.72 11.19
C ILE A 83 -3.00 3.13 10.75
N MET A 84 -2.21 3.78 9.90
CA MET A 84 -2.52 5.12 9.38
C MET A 84 -3.76 5.10 8.48
N THR A 85 -3.99 4.00 7.76
CA THR A 85 -5.20 3.82 6.95
C THR A 85 -6.43 3.68 7.85
N TYR A 86 -6.31 2.97 8.98
CA TYR A 86 -7.35 2.92 10.00
C TYR A 86 -7.61 4.32 10.60
N VAL A 87 -6.57 5.06 10.99
CA VAL A 87 -6.71 6.45 11.49
C VAL A 87 -7.44 7.33 10.47
N ALA A 88 -7.03 7.26 9.19
CA ALA A 88 -7.66 8.03 8.12
C ALA A 88 -9.14 7.68 7.97
N LEU A 89 -9.51 6.39 8.02
CA LEU A 89 -10.91 5.96 7.99
C LEU A 89 -11.70 6.58 9.14
N ARG A 90 -11.17 6.49 10.37
CA ARG A 90 -11.85 6.99 11.57
C ARG A 90 -12.01 8.51 11.57
N LYS A 91 -11.03 9.25 11.06
CA LYS A 91 -11.03 10.72 11.05
C LYS A 91 -11.74 11.33 9.84
N THR A 92 -11.76 10.66 8.69
CA THR A 92 -12.61 11.06 7.56
C THR A 92 -14.08 10.73 7.80
N GLY A 93 -14.37 9.62 8.47
CA GLY A 93 -15.74 9.11 8.62
C GLY A 93 -16.33 8.56 7.31
N PHE A 94 -15.50 8.28 6.32
CA PHE A 94 -15.94 7.79 5.01
C PHE A 94 -16.38 6.32 5.05
N HIS A 95 -17.08 5.89 4.01
CA HIS A 95 -17.28 4.47 3.76
C HIS A 95 -15.92 3.76 3.58
N PRO A 96 -15.66 2.61 4.24
CA PRO A 96 -14.34 1.95 4.20
C PRO A 96 -13.83 1.60 2.80
N GLY A 97 -14.74 1.31 1.86
CA GLY A 97 -14.35 1.08 0.45
C GLY A 97 -13.69 2.29 -0.24
N ARG A 98 -13.79 3.50 0.32
CA ARG A 98 -13.16 4.72 -0.19
C ARG A 98 -11.87 5.10 0.53
N VAL A 99 -11.40 4.34 1.52
CA VAL A 99 -10.14 4.62 2.23
C VAL A 99 -9.24 3.39 2.08
N ILE A 100 -8.10 3.56 1.45
CA ILE A 100 -7.30 2.45 0.93
C ILE A 100 -5.83 2.69 1.26
N GLY A 101 -5.12 1.69 1.78
CA GLY A 101 -3.68 1.81 2.00
C GLY A 101 -2.88 1.24 0.84
N MET A 102 -1.85 1.98 0.38
CA MET A 102 -0.89 1.53 -0.62
C MET A 102 0.24 0.76 0.07
N SER A 103 0.10 -0.56 0.20
CA SER A 103 1.17 -1.48 0.63
C SER A 103 1.39 -2.61 -0.38
N GLY A 104 0.39 -3.49 -0.53
CA GLY A 104 0.52 -4.75 -1.26
C GLY A 104 1.03 -4.62 -2.70
N VAL A 105 0.63 -3.57 -3.42
CA VAL A 105 1.13 -3.30 -4.80
C VAL A 105 2.65 -3.14 -4.82
N LEU A 106 3.21 -2.41 -3.85
CA LEU A 106 4.66 -2.21 -3.74
C LEU A 106 5.38 -3.51 -3.35
N ASP A 107 4.82 -4.25 -2.40
CA ASP A 107 5.44 -5.48 -1.90
C ASP A 107 5.42 -6.58 -2.97
N CYS A 108 4.32 -6.68 -3.73
CA CYS A 108 4.24 -7.55 -4.91
C CYS A 108 5.21 -7.12 -6.01
N ALA A 109 5.36 -5.80 -6.26
CA ALA A 109 6.32 -5.31 -7.24
C ALA A 109 7.77 -5.66 -6.87
N ARG A 110 8.13 -5.59 -5.58
CA ARG A 110 9.44 -6.04 -5.09
C ARG A 110 9.62 -7.54 -5.31
N PHE A 111 8.66 -8.34 -4.88
CA PHE A 111 8.77 -9.79 -4.98
C PHE A 111 8.86 -10.24 -6.44
N ALA A 112 8.00 -9.70 -7.32
CA ALA A 112 8.04 -9.95 -8.76
C ALA A 112 9.38 -9.55 -9.40
N THR A 113 9.95 -8.41 -8.98
CA THR A 113 11.26 -7.96 -9.46
C THR A 113 12.36 -8.95 -9.06
N PHE A 114 12.38 -9.40 -7.82
CA PHE A 114 13.39 -10.35 -7.34
C PHE A 114 13.27 -11.72 -8.00
N VAL A 115 12.05 -12.21 -8.22
CA VAL A 115 11.79 -13.44 -8.99
C VAL A 115 12.30 -13.30 -10.42
N ALA A 116 12.01 -12.18 -11.09
CA ALA A 116 12.47 -11.94 -12.47
C ALA A 116 14.01 -11.90 -12.55
N MET A 117 14.67 -11.29 -11.56
CA MET A 117 16.13 -11.25 -11.48
C MET A 117 16.74 -12.64 -11.26
N GLU A 118 16.19 -13.44 -10.34
CA GLU A 118 16.67 -14.80 -10.04
C GLU A 118 16.57 -15.72 -11.26
N LEU A 119 15.44 -15.65 -11.97
CA LEU A 119 15.17 -16.50 -13.13
C LEU A 119 15.72 -15.94 -14.45
N GLY A 120 16.22 -14.70 -14.45
CA GLY A 120 16.68 -14.01 -15.65
C GLY A 120 15.59 -13.81 -16.72
N CYS A 121 14.34 -13.64 -16.29
CA CYS A 121 13.18 -13.51 -17.17
C CYS A 121 12.62 -12.08 -17.21
N SER A 122 11.69 -11.81 -18.12
CA SER A 122 11.02 -10.51 -18.20
C SER A 122 10.09 -10.31 -17.01
N VAL A 123 10.25 -9.20 -16.27
CA VAL A 123 9.36 -8.83 -15.15
C VAL A 123 7.89 -8.68 -15.57
N LYS A 124 7.63 -8.39 -16.86
CA LYS A 124 6.26 -8.32 -17.41
C LYS A 124 5.51 -9.66 -17.38
N ASN A 125 6.23 -10.75 -17.18
CA ASN A 125 5.69 -12.10 -17.11
C ASN A 125 5.52 -12.59 -15.68
N VAL A 126 5.88 -11.79 -14.67
CA VAL A 126 5.85 -12.20 -13.28
C VAL A 126 4.67 -11.54 -12.57
N ASP A 127 3.75 -12.36 -12.08
CA ASP A 127 2.63 -11.94 -11.25
C ASP A 127 2.88 -12.47 -9.84
N ALA A 128 3.01 -11.57 -8.87
CA ALA A 128 3.27 -11.91 -7.48
C ALA A 128 2.11 -11.52 -6.57
N MET A 129 1.93 -12.27 -5.48
CA MET A 129 0.92 -12.01 -4.47
C MET A 129 1.54 -11.99 -3.08
N VAL A 130 1.24 -10.94 -2.33
CA VAL A 130 1.64 -10.71 -0.95
C VAL A 130 0.44 -10.20 -0.18
N LEU A 131 0.08 -10.87 0.91
CA LEU A 131 -0.98 -10.48 1.84
C LEU A 131 -0.39 -9.90 3.14
N GLY A 132 -1.26 -9.60 4.11
CA GLY A 132 -0.86 -9.23 5.46
C GLY A 132 -0.52 -7.74 5.62
N GLY A 133 0.00 -7.39 6.80
CA GLY A 133 0.41 -6.02 7.11
C GLY A 133 1.70 -5.64 6.40
N HIS A 134 1.92 -4.34 6.18
CA HIS A 134 3.17 -3.89 5.55
C HIS A 134 4.39 -4.07 6.47
N GLY A 135 5.51 -4.55 5.93
CA GLY A 135 6.77 -4.77 6.66
C GLY A 135 6.88 -6.17 7.25
N ASP A 136 7.25 -6.29 8.53
CA ASP A 136 7.52 -7.57 9.20
C ASP A 136 6.30 -8.53 9.23
N LEU A 137 5.09 -8.01 8.97
CA LEU A 137 3.83 -8.75 9.02
C LEU A 137 3.31 -9.17 7.63
N MET A 138 4.12 -9.00 6.58
CA MET A 138 3.71 -9.42 5.25
C MET A 138 3.68 -10.94 5.13
N VAL A 139 2.80 -11.43 4.27
CA VAL A 139 2.61 -12.86 3.98
C VAL A 139 2.78 -13.07 2.47
N PRO A 140 4.02 -13.18 1.97
CA PRO A 140 4.27 -13.52 0.56
C PRO A 140 3.75 -14.93 0.26
N LEU A 141 3.12 -15.10 -0.91
CA LEU A 141 2.49 -16.37 -1.30
C LEU A 141 3.20 -16.94 -2.54
N PRO A 142 4.25 -17.78 -2.39
CA PRO A 142 4.95 -18.39 -3.52
C PRO A 142 4.04 -19.21 -4.44
N ARG A 143 3.04 -19.89 -3.87
CA ARG A 143 2.08 -20.69 -4.64
C ARG A 143 1.14 -19.83 -5.51
N HIS A 144 0.89 -18.59 -5.10
CA HIS A 144 0.12 -17.59 -5.84
C HIS A 144 1.01 -16.61 -6.61
N THR A 145 2.31 -16.91 -6.72
CA THR A 145 3.28 -16.13 -7.49
C THR A 145 3.73 -16.95 -8.70
N THR A 146 3.61 -16.39 -9.89
CA THR A 146 3.81 -17.13 -11.15
C THR A 146 4.68 -16.40 -12.15
N VAL A 147 5.29 -17.15 -13.06
CA VAL A 147 5.92 -16.64 -14.28
C VAL A 147 5.15 -17.19 -15.48
N SER A 148 4.42 -16.32 -16.19
CA SER A 148 3.52 -16.71 -17.29
C SER A 148 2.53 -17.82 -16.90
N GLY A 149 2.03 -17.80 -15.66
CA GLY A 149 1.11 -18.78 -15.11
C GLY A 149 1.76 -20.04 -14.52
N ILE A 150 3.08 -20.20 -14.59
CA ILE A 150 3.81 -21.31 -13.95
C ILE A 150 4.17 -20.88 -12.51
N PRO A 151 3.72 -21.59 -11.46
CA PRO A 151 4.08 -21.28 -10.08
C PRO A 151 5.60 -21.25 -9.86
N ILE A 152 6.10 -20.28 -9.09
CA ILE A 152 7.55 -20.19 -8.84
C ILE A 152 8.09 -21.40 -8.06
N THR A 153 7.23 -22.11 -7.31
CA THR A 153 7.56 -23.38 -6.64
C THR A 153 7.92 -24.51 -7.60
N GLU A 154 7.58 -24.38 -8.89
CA GLU A 154 7.99 -25.32 -9.95
C GLU A 154 9.25 -24.86 -10.69
N LEU A 155 9.67 -23.61 -10.51
CA LEU A 155 10.75 -22.96 -11.26
C LEU A 155 12.04 -22.80 -10.47
N MET A 156 11.97 -22.84 -9.14
CA MET A 156 13.09 -22.65 -8.23
C MET A 156 12.89 -23.48 -6.96
N ASP A 157 13.99 -23.79 -6.28
CA ASP A 157 13.95 -24.51 -5.00
C ASP A 157 13.46 -23.61 -3.84
N GLU A 158 13.04 -24.25 -2.75
CA GLU A 158 12.53 -23.59 -1.54
C GLU A 158 13.57 -22.60 -0.97
N ALA A 159 14.85 -22.99 -0.96
CA ALA A 159 15.92 -22.13 -0.46
C ALA A 159 16.08 -20.84 -1.28
N ALA A 160 15.85 -20.86 -2.59
CA ALA A 160 15.81 -19.67 -3.41
C ALA A 160 14.59 -18.81 -3.08
N ILE A 161 13.41 -19.41 -3.02
CA ILE A 161 12.15 -18.73 -2.70
C ILE A 161 12.28 -18.00 -1.36
N ASP A 162 12.75 -18.68 -0.32
CA ASP A 162 12.92 -18.12 1.02
C ASP A 162 13.83 -16.91 1.02
N ARG A 163 14.95 -16.94 0.28
CA ARG A 163 15.83 -15.77 0.13
C ARG A 163 15.09 -14.58 -0.49
N LEU A 164 14.29 -14.81 -1.53
CA LEU A 164 13.53 -13.74 -2.20
C LEU A 164 12.40 -13.20 -1.32
N VAL A 165 11.72 -14.07 -0.57
CA VAL A 165 10.72 -13.71 0.44
C VAL A 165 11.35 -12.81 1.51
N GLN A 166 12.47 -13.23 2.10
CA GLN A 166 13.18 -12.43 3.12
C GLN A 166 13.68 -11.10 2.58
N ARG A 167 14.17 -11.07 1.33
CA ARG A 167 14.56 -9.80 0.69
C ARG A 167 13.37 -8.89 0.42
N THR A 168 12.20 -9.44 0.09
CA THR A 168 10.95 -8.68 -0.07
C THR A 168 10.55 -8.01 1.24
N ILE A 169 10.55 -8.77 2.34
CA ILE A 169 10.29 -8.26 3.71
C ILE A 169 11.21 -7.09 4.04
N ASN A 170 12.51 -7.25 3.75
CA ASN A 170 13.53 -6.25 4.05
C ASN A 170 13.70 -5.19 2.95
N GLY A 171 12.90 -5.21 1.87
CA GLY A 171 13.15 -4.40 0.68
C GLY A 171 13.01 -2.89 0.94
N GLY A 172 12.20 -2.49 1.92
CA GLY A 172 12.16 -1.10 2.39
C GLY A 172 13.45 -0.67 3.09
N ALA A 173 13.95 -1.51 3.99
CA ALA A 173 15.18 -1.27 4.75
C ALA A 173 16.41 -1.26 3.83
N GLU A 174 16.48 -2.18 2.86
CA GLU A 174 17.56 -2.25 1.85
C GLU A 174 17.70 -0.90 1.12
N ILE A 175 16.60 -0.30 0.68
CA ILE A 175 16.65 1.00 -0.02
C ILE A 175 17.04 2.15 0.92
N VAL A 176 16.56 2.15 2.16
CA VAL A 176 16.93 3.18 3.16
C VAL A 176 18.43 3.14 3.44
N GLU A 177 19.02 1.95 3.57
CA GLU A 177 20.46 1.77 3.77
C GLU A 177 21.27 2.31 2.57
N LEU A 178 20.82 2.03 1.34
CA LEU A 178 21.47 2.48 0.12
C LEU A 178 21.38 4.01 -0.07
N LEU A 179 20.20 4.61 0.18
CA LEU A 179 19.98 6.04 0.02
C LEU A 179 20.60 6.88 1.14
N LYS A 180 20.79 6.31 2.33
CA LYS A 180 21.26 6.94 3.59
C LYS A 180 20.33 8.01 4.16
N THR A 181 19.71 8.82 3.31
CA THR A 181 18.76 9.86 3.65
C THR A 181 17.48 9.70 2.83
N GLY A 182 16.36 9.53 3.51
CA GLY A 182 15.06 9.27 2.88
C GLY A 182 14.77 7.78 2.71
N SER A 183 13.67 7.50 2.01
CA SER A 183 13.17 6.17 1.72
C SER A 183 12.87 6.01 0.22
N ALA A 184 12.46 4.82 -0.21
CA ALA A 184 12.05 4.58 -1.58
C ALA A 184 10.96 5.58 -2.03
N PHE A 185 11.06 6.07 -3.26
CA PHE A 185 10.09 7.02 -3.82
C PHE A 185 9.64 6.64 -5.24
N TYR A 186 10.51 6.06 -6.08
CA TYR A 186 10.12 5.61 -7.42
C TYR A 186 9.08 4.48 -7.41
N ALA A 187 9.39 3.34 -6.81
CA ALA A 187 8.47 2.21 -6.76
C ALA A 187 7.14 2.54 -6.03
N PRO A 188 7.15 3.23 -4.87
CA PRO A 188 5.91 3.73 -4.26
C PRO A 188 5.11 4.65 -5.18
N SER A 189 5.75 5.59 -5.89
CA SER A 189 5.04 6.48 -6.82
C SER A 189 4.38 5.74 -7.98
N ALA A 190 5.04 4.69 -8.51
CA ALA A 190 4.49 3.84 -9.54
C ALA A 190 3.28 3.02 -9.02
N ALA A 191 3.37 2.49 -7.80
CA ALA A 191 2.28 1.75 -7.16
C ALA A 191 1.05 2.65 -6.93
N ILE A 192 1.24 3.87 -6.42
CA ILE A 192 0.17 4.87 -6.26
C ILE A 192 -0.45 5.19 -7.62
N THR A 193 0.38 5.44 -8.64
CA THR A 193 -0.10 5.78 -9.99
C THR A 193 -0.97 4.66 -10.57
N LEU A 194 -0.55 3.39 -10.40
CA LEU A 194 -1.34 2.23 -10.83
C LEU A 194 -2.70 2.18 -10.13
N MET A 195 -2.74 2.43 -8.82
CA MET A 195 -4.00 2.46 -8.05
C MET A 195 -4.91 3.60 -8.52
N VAL A 196 -4.37 4.82 -8.64
CA VAL A 196 -5.10 6.00 -9.14
C VAL A 196 -5.64 5.75 -10.54
N GLU A 197 -4.83 5.23 -11.46
CA GLU A 197 -5.26 4.91 -12.82
C GLU A 197 -6.39 3.87 -12.81
N SER A 198 -6.27 2.82 -11.98
CA SER A 198 -7.28 1.77 -11.86
C SER A 198 -8.64 2.33 -11.44
N ILE A 199 -8.65 3.33 -10.56
CA ILE A 199 -9.85 4.01 -10.07
C ILE A 199 -10.41 4.94 -11.16
N VAL A 200 -9.59 5.88 -11.65
CA VAL A 200 -10.01 6.91 -12.62
C VAL A 200 -10.54 6.29 -13.91
N ARG A 201 -9.91 5.21 -14.38
CA ARG A 201 -10.29 4.51 -15.62
C ARG A 201 -11.23 3.33 -15.38
N ASP A 202 -11.67 3.13 -14.14
CA ASP A 202 -12.58 2.05 -13.75
C ASP A 202 -12.15 0.66 -14.24
N GLN A 203 -10.84 0.37 -14.17
CA GLN A 203 -10.25 -0.80 -14.82
C GLN A 203 -10.62 -2.14 -14.16
N LYS A 204 -11.21 -2.09 -12.96
CA LYS A 204 -11.54 -3.27 -12.14
C LYS A 204 -10.33 -4.17 -11.91
N ARG A 205 -9.16 -3.55 -11.72
CA ARG A 205 -7.89 -4.28 -11.54
C ARG A 205 -7.94 -5.09 -10.26
N ILE A 206 -7.39 -6.31 -10.30
CA ILE A 206 -7.16 -7.09 -9.09
C ILE A 206 -5.78 -6.70 -8.55
N LEU A 207 -5.76 -6.00 -7.42
CA LEU A 207 -4.54 -5.49 -6.81
C LEU A 207 -4.54 -5.78 -5.31
N PRO A 208 -3.39 -6.18 -4.74
CA PRO A 208 -3.25 -6.26 -3.30
C PRO A 208 -3.10 -4.86 -2.71
N VAL A 209 -4.00 -4.50 -1.81
CA VAL A 209 -4.02 -3.21 -1.10
C VAL A 209 -4.38 -3.45 0.36
N ALA A 210 -4.06 -2.52 1.25
CA ALA A 210 -4.65 -2.56 2.58
C ALA A 210 -6.11 -2.15 2.49
N ALA A 211 -7.02 -3.09 2.77
CA ALA A 211 -8.47 -2.88 2.74
C ALA A 211 -9.10 -3.22 4.09
N TYR A 212 -10.25 -2.60 4.38
CA TYR A 212 -10.99 -2.83 5.62
C TYR A 212 -11.76 -4.16 5.57
N MET A 213 -11.62 -4.97 6.62
CA MET A 213 -12.18 -6.31 6.70
C MET A 213 -13.57 -6.33 7.34
N TYR A 214 -14.50 -7.07 6.74
CA TYR A 214 -15.89 -7.28 7.16
C TYR A 214 -16.20 -8.75 7.48
N GLY A 215 -15.19 -9.57 7.73
CA GLY A 215 -15.32 -11.02 7.97
C GLY A 215 -14.49 -11.88 7.01
N GLN A 216 -13.92 -11.28 5.95
CA GLN A 216 -13.01 -11.98 5.05
C GLN A 216 -11.81 -12.54 5.81
N TYR A 217 -11.41 -13.77 5.47
CA TYR A 217 -10.39 -14.52 6.20
C TYR A 217 -10.68 -14.66 7.71
N GLY A 218 -11.93 -14.49 8.16
CA GLY A 218 -12.32 -14.53 9.58
C GLY A 218 -11.93 -13.29 10.38
N HIS A 219 -11.60 -12.18 9.72
CA HIS A 219 -11.17 -10.94 10.38
C HIS A 219 -12.15 -9.79 10.13
N GLU A 220 -12.38 -8.99 11.16
CA GLU A 220 -13.29 -7.84 11.13
C GLU A 220 -12.60 -6.62 11.76
N GLU A 221 -13.03 -5.44 11.34
CA GLU A 221 -12.65 -4.15 11.93
C GLU A 221 -11.16 -3.78 11.90
N ILE A 222 -10.41 -4.35 10.97
CA ILE A 222 -9.00 -4.04 10.73
C ILE A 222 -8.73 -3.74 9.27
N TYR A 223 -7.60 -3.07 8.99
CA TYR A 223 -7.01 -3.04 7.66
C TYR A 223 -6.00 -4.18 7.52
N LEU A 224 -6.04 -4.87 6.38
CA LEU A 224 -5.10 -5.94 6.04
C LEU A 224 -4.80 -5.90 4.54
N GLY A 225 -3.57 -6.21 4.17
CA GLY A 225 -3.17 -6.38 2.77
C GLY A 225 -3.86 -7.59 2.15
N VAL A 226 -4.78 -7.34 1.20
CA VAL A 226 -5.55 -8.38 0.51
C VAL A 226 -5.79 -8.00 -0.95
N PRO A 227 -5.97 -8.97 -1.87
CA PRO A 227 -6.35 -8.68 -3.24
C PRO A 227 -7.78 -8.13 -3.27
N VAL A 228 -7.95 -7.00 -3.93
CA VAL A 228 -9.26 -6.37 -4.13
C VAL A 228 -9.52 -6.14 -5.61
N LYS A 229 -10.80 -6.09 -5.96
CA LYS A 229 -11.25 -5.47 -7.21
C LYS A 229 -11.30 -3.95 -7.01
N LEU A 230 -10.34 -3.25 -7.58
CA LEU A 230 -10.20 -1.80 -7.50
C LEU A 230 -10.81 -1.13 -8.74
N GLY A 231 -11.79 -0.25 -8.55
CA GLY A 231 -12.48 0.47 -9.62
C GLY A 231 -12.93 1.87 -9.19
N ARG A 232 -13.85 2.48 -9.94
CA ARG A 232 -14.31 3.86 -9.73
C ARG A 232 -14.89 4.14 -8.34
N MET A 233 -15.33 3.10 -7.65
CA MET A 233 -15.91 3.19 -6.29
C MET A 233 -14.86 2.96 -5.18
N GLY A 234 -13.58 2.80 -5.54
CA GLY A 234 -12.54 2.33 -4.65
C GLY A 234 -12.54 0.80 -4.56
N VAL A 235 -12.52 0.25 -3.35
CA VAL A 235 -12.59 -1.20 -3.11
C VAL A 235 -14.01 -1.69 -3.37
N GLU A 236 -14.22 -2.41 -4.46
CA GLU A 236 -15.53 -2.96 -4.84
C GLU A 236 -15.79 -4.37 -4.31
N ALA A 237 -14.72 -5.13 -4.07
CA ALA A 237 -14.78 -6.45 -3.48
C ALA A 237 -13.38 -6.84 -2.96
N VAL A 238 -13.34 -7.53 -1.83
CA VAL A 238 -12.17 -8.28 -1.39
C VAL A 238 -12.26 -9.69 -1.98
N ILE A 239 -11.13 -10.21 -2.47
CA ILE A 239 -11.04 -11.58 -3.01
C ILE A 239 -10.38 -12.47 -1.97
N GLU A 240 -11.07 -13.55 -1.60
CA GLU A 240 -10.53 -14.56 -0.70
C GLU A 240 -9.79 -15.63 -1.51
N LEU A 241 -8.51 -15.80 -1.21
CA LEU A 241 -7.68 -16.83 -1.79
C LEU A 241 -7.82 -18.11 -0.96
N ASP A 242 -7.73 -19.26 -1.62
CA ASP A 242 -7.52 -20.52 -0.92
C ASP A 242 -6.10 -20.53 -0.35
N LEU A 243 -5.99 -20.63 0.98
CA LEU A 243 -4.76 -20.57 1.75
C LEU A 243 -4.53 -21.91 2.45
N THR A 244 -3.30 -22.40 2.41
CA THR A 244 -2.85 -23.56 3.20
C THR A 244 -2.85 -23.24 4.69
N GLU A 245 -2.85 -24.26 5.55
CA GLU A 245 -2.81 -24.06 7.01
C GLU A 245 -1.66 -23.13 7.46
N PRO A 246 -0.40 -23.28 6.98
CA PRO A 246 0.66 -22.34 7.33
C PRO A 246 0.42 -20.91 6.84
N GLU A 247 -0.11 -20.73 5.62
CA GLU A 247 -0.43 -19.41 5.08
C GLU A 247 -1.55 -18.73 5.89
N GLN A 248 -2.55 -19.50 6.36
CA GLN A 248 -3.61 -19.01 7.23
C GLN A 248 -3.07 -18.59 8.61
N GLU A 249 -2.18 -19.39 9.21
CA GLU A 249 -1.54 -19.07 10.49
C GLU A 249 -0.72 -17.78 10.40
N MET A 250 0.05 -17.60 9.33
CA MET A 250 0.81 -16.37 9.09
C MET A 250 -0.10 -15.15 8.93
N LEU A 251 -1.20 -15.29 8.17
CA LEU A 251 -2.17 -14.21 7.99
C LEU A 251 -2.88 -13.87 9.29
N ALA A 252 -3.28 -14.87 10.07
CA ALA A 252 -3.89 -14.69 11.38
C ALA A 252 -2.93 -13.98 12.35
N HIS A 253 -1.66 -14.36 12.37
CA HIS A 253 -0.65 -13.68 13.17
C HIS A 253 -0.51 -12.19 12.77
N SER A 254 -0.46 -11.91 11.47
CA SER A 254 -0.46 -10.54 10.96
C SER A 254 -1.70 -9.76 11.39
N ALA A 255 -2.88 -10.37 11.32
CA ALA A 255 -4.15 -9.74 11.66
C ALA A 255 -4.26 -9.43 13.16
N GLU A 256 -3.83 -10.35 14.02
CA GLU A 256 -3.80 -10.13 15.48
C GLU A 256 -2.83 -9.00 15.86
N ALA A 257 -1.66 -8.94 15.25
CA ALA A 257 -0.73 -7.81 15.44
C ALA A 257 -1.36 -6.46 15.03
N MET A 258 -2.23 -6.44 14.01
CA MET A 258 -2.98 -5.24 13.63
C MET A 258 -4.07 -4.88 14.63
N LYS A 259 -4.82 -5.86 15.15
CA LYS A 259 -5.81 -5.63 16.21
C LYS A 259 -5.16 -5.06 17.47
N GLU A 260 -4.04 -5.65 17.90
CA GLU A 260 -3.26 -5.17 19.04
C GLU A 260 -2.81 -3.73 18.82
N ALA A 261 -2.19 -3.43 17.67
CA ALA A 261 -1.74 -2.08 17.35
C ALA A 261 -2.89 -1.06 17.32
N ILE A 262 -4.05 -1.42 16.72
CA ILE A 262 -5.25 -0.57 16.70
C ILE A 262 -5.78 -0.33 18.13
N SER A 263 -5.75 -1.31 19.01
CA SER A 263 -6.22 -1.18 20.40
C SER A 263 -5.42 -0.17 21.24
N THR A 264 -4.19 0.15 20.82
CA THR A 264 -3.35 1.16 21.47
C THR A 264 -3.59 2.59 20.97
N LEU A 265 -4.40 2.76 19.93
CA LEU A 265 -4.72 4.06 19.38
C LEU A 265 -5.76 4.79 20.26
N ASP A 266 -5.51 6.06 20.52
CA ASP A 266 -6.46 6.96 21.19
C ASP A 266 -7.25 7.73 20.10
N LEU A 267 -8.32 7.11 19.59
CA LEU A 267 -9.07 7.57 18.40
C LEU A 267 -10.50 8.02 18.65
#